data_AF-A0AAD1UC19-F1
#
_entry.id   AF-A0AAD1UC19-F1
#
_cell.length_a   1.000
_cell.length_b   1.000
_cell.length_c   1.000
_cell.angle_alpha   90.00
_cell.angle_beta   90.00
_cell.angle_gamma   90.00
#
_symmetry.space_group_name_H-M   'P 1'
#
loop_
_entity.id
_entity.type
_entity.pdbx_description
1 polymer ?
#
loop_
_entity_poly.entity_id
_entity_poly.type
_entity_poly.pdbx_seq_one_letter_code
_entity_poly.pdbx_strand_id
1 'polypeptide(L)'
;MQLFLLYETAAGYALFEREEYDEIGGELEQVQAAIADYERFATLLQMKAYQPFKNAEEALKNIFAVLKGEVTETLQEFLESYLPKIKRKKKQKFQLGIADKIIGPQISEKTGYTTSTNETIREIFRGIRTHFNRFSKKITESDIKQAQLDLAHAFSRNKV
;
A
#
# COMPACT_ATOMS: atom_id res chain seq x y z
N MET A 1 0.84 -12.43 13.87
CA MET A 1 0.34 -12.77 12.51
C MET A 1 0.84 -11.69 11.59
N GLN A 2 1.57 -12.03 10.51
CA GLN A 2 2.21 -11.02 9.65
C GLN A 2 1.20 -10.01 9.10
N LEU A 3 1.52 -8.71 9.18
CA LEU A 3 0.71 -7.65 8.55
C LEU A 3 1.44 -7.12 7.33
N PHE A 4 0.78 -7.23 6.18
CA PHE A 4 1.18 -6.58 4.94
C PHE A 4 0.30 -5.37 4.68
N LEU A 5 0.83 -4.32 4.07
CA LEU A 5 0.11 -3.09 3.73
C LEU A 5 0.27 -2.81 2.23
N LEU A 6 -0.84 -2.78 1.52
CA LEU A 6 -0.90 -2.30 0.15
C LEU A 6 -0.94 -0.77 0.16
N TYR A 7 0.07 -0.15 -0.43
CA TYR A 7 0.16 1.30 -0.56
C TYR A 7 0.13 1.70 -2.04
N GLU A 8 -0.95 2.34 -2.45
CA GLU A 8 -1.16 2.86 -3.79
C GLU A 8 -0.62 4.29 -3.92
N THR A 9 0.22 4.54 -4.93
CA THR A 9 0.83 5.85 -5.18
C THR A 9 0.64 6.27 -6.63
N ALA A 10 0.83 7.56 -6.92
CA ALA A 10 0.80 8.05 -8.29
C ALA A 10 1.86 7.40 -9.20
N ALA A 11 2.95 6.91 -8.61
CA ALA A 11 4.06 6.31 -9.34
C ALA A 11 3.97 4.76 -9.44
N GLY A 12 3.08 4.10 -8.69
CA GLY A 12 3.00 2.64 -8.66
C GLY A 12 2.42 2.07 -7.37
N TYR A 13 2.44 0.74 -7.27
CA TYR A 13 2.05 0.01 -6.06
C TYR A 13 3.28 -0.35 -5.21
N ALA A 14 3.14 -0.21 -3.90
CA ALA A 14 4.12 -0.68 -2.93
C ALA A 14 3.47 -1.66 -1.95
N LEU A 15 4.24 -2.65 -1.52
CA LEU A 15 3.86 -3.58 -0.48
C LEU A 15 4.84 -3.44 0.67
N PHE A 16 4.31 -3.08 1.83
CA PHE A 16 5.07 -3.04 3.07
C PHE A 16 4.72 -4.24 3.92
N GLU A 17 5.69 -4.74 4.65
CA GLU A 17 5.51 -5.73 5.70
C GLU A 17 5.88 -5.08 7.02
N ARG A 18 5.00 -5.23 8.01
CA ARG A 18 5.30 -4.81 9.36
C ARG A 18 6.20 -5.84 10.02
N GLU A 19 7.30 -5.41 10.60
CA GLU A 19 8.17 -6.26 11.39
C GLU A 19 7.47 -6.69 12.68
N GLU A 20 7.74 -7.91 13.15
CA GLU A 20 7.17 -8.38 14.42
C GLU A 20 7.67 -7.50 15.57
N TYR A 21 6.73 -6.99 16.36
CA TYR A 21 7.00 -6.13 17.49
C TYR A 21 6.40 -6.75 18.75
N ASP A 22 7.16 -6.73 19.85
CA ASP A 22 6.71 -7.29 21.13
C ASP A 22 5.62 -6.38 21.71
N GLU A 23 4.38 -6.89 21.75
CA GLU A 23 3.19 -6.16 22.19
C GLU A 23 3.20 -5.94 23.70
N ILE A 24 3.92 -4.91 24.16
CA ILE A 24 3.79 -4.39 25.52
C ILE A 24 3.38 -2.91 25.43
N GLY A 25 2.07 -2.64 25.46
CA GLY A 25 1.49 -1.29 25.50
C GLY A 25 0.87 -0.79 24.19
N GLY A 26 0.13 0.33 24.29
CA GLY A 26 -0.70 0.93 23.22
C GLY A 26 0.02 1.08 21.88
N GLU A 27 -0.32 0.18 20.96
CA GLU A 27 0.29 0.06 19.63
C GLU A 27 0.12 1.34 18.80
N LEU A 28 -1.03 1.99 18.92
CA LEU A 28 -1.36 3.19 18.16
C LEU A 28 -0.46 4.36 18.54
N GLU A 29 -0.28 4.61 19.83
CA GLU A 29 0.55 5.69 20.36
C GLU A 29 2.02 5.51 19.98
N GLN A 30 2.49 4.26 19.99
CA GLN A 30 3.87 3.93 19.59
C GLN A 30 4.10 4.19 18.11
N VAL A 31 3.18 3.76 17.24
CA VAL A 31 3.24 4.06 15.80
C VAL A 31 3.22 5.56 15.58
N GLN A 32 2.31 6.29 16.23
CA GLN A 32 2.19 7.75 16.12
C GLN A 32 3.48 8.47 16.52
N ALA A 33 4.12 8.05 17.62
CA ALA A 33 5.37 8.61 18.09
C ALA A 33 6.54 8.29 17.14
N ALA A 34 6.57 7.09 16.57
CA ALA A 34 7.62 6.67 15.65
C ALA A 34 7.59 7.45 14.33
N ILE A 35 6.42 7.88 13.85
CA ILE A 35 6.28 8.62 12.58
C ILE A 35 7.10 9.92 12.55
N ALA A 36 7.36 10.55 13.70
CA ALA A 36 8.14 11.78 13.75
C ALA A 36 9.62 11.59 13.32
N ASP A 37 10.16 10.37 13.41
CA ASP A 37 11.54 10.06 13.09
C ASP A 37 11.61 8.87 12.14
N TYR A 38 12.22 9.06 10.96
CA TYR A 38 12.27 8.00 9.95
C TYR A 38 12.99 6.75 10.44
N GLU A 39 14.12 6.88 11.15
CA GLU A 39 14.92 5.73 11.55
C GLU A 39 14.10 4.86 12.51
N ARG A 40 13.35 5.46 13.45
CA ARG A 40 12.39 4.76 14.31
C ARG A 40 11.21 4.18 13.54
N PHE A 41 10.68 4.88 12.55
CA PHE A 41 9.56 4.36 11.77
C PHE A 41 9.98 3.17 10.88
N ALA A 42 11.20 3.23 10.32
CA ALA A 42 11.75 2.20 9.46
C ALA A 42 12.06 0.90 10.20
N THR A 43 12.24 0.92 11.54
CA THR A 43 12.35 -0.34 12.31
C THR A 43 11.02 -1.08 12.43
N LEU A 44 9.89 -0.40 12.22
CA LEU A 44 8.56 -1.02 12.34
C LEU A 44 8.09 -1.64 11.01
N LEU A 45 8.63 -1.18 9.88
CA LEU A 45 8.13 -1.49 8.54
C LEU A 45 9.25 -1.65 7.54
N GLN A 46 9.14 -2.69 6.72
CA GLN A 46 10.02 -2.91 5.59
C GLN A 46 9.22 -2.85 4.28
N MET A 47 9.74 -2.15 3.27
CA MET A 47 9.23 -2.26 1.90
C MET A 47 9.65 -3.62 1.32
N LYS A 48 8.69 -4.50 1.05
CA LYS A 48 8.95 -5.81 0.43
C LYS A 48 8.94 -5.76 -1.08
N ALA A 49 8.06 -4.93 -1.64
CA ALA A 49 7.92 -4.80 -3.08
C ALA A 49 7.53 -3.38 -3.49
N TYR A 50 8.00 -2.99 -4.67
CA TYR A 50 7.57 -1.77 -5.34
C TYR A 50 7.50 -2.03 -6.84
N GLN A 51 6.33 -1.78 -7.43
CA GLN A 51 6.08 -1.92 -8.86
C GLN A 51 5.66 -0.56 -9.41
N PRO A 52 6.58 0.16 -10.10
CA PRO A 52 6.24 1.41 -10.74
C PRO A 52 5.29 1.18 -11.92
N PHE A 53 4.41 2.14 -12.19
CA PHE A 53 3.62 2.14 -13.42
C PHE A 53 4.52 2.46 -14.61
N LYS A 54 4.23 1.84 -15.77
CA LYS A 54 5.02 2.00 -16.98
C LYS A 54 4.86 3.38 -17.60
N ASN A 55 3.66 3.97 -17.48
CA ASN A 55 3.32 5.27 -18.03
C ASN A 55 2.10 5.89 -17.32
N ALA A 56 1.79 7.14 -17.67
CA ALA A 56 0.69 7.90 -17.07
C ALA A 56 -0.70 7.29 -17.32
N GLU A 57 -0.90 6.62 -18.46
CA GLU A 57 -2.16 5.95 -18.79
C GLU A 57 -2.42 4.75 -17.88
N GLU A 58 -1.39 3.92 -17.65
CA GLU A 58 -1.46 2.81 -16.69
C GLU A 58 -1.70 3.34 -15.28
N ALA A 59 -1.00 4.40 -14.87
CA ALA A 59 -1.20 5.03 -13.57
C ALA A 59 -2.64 5.53 -13.40
N LEU A 60 -3.17 6.23 -14.40
CA LEU A 60 -4.53 6.74 -14.41
C LEU A 60 -5.54 5.60 -14.28
N LYS A 61 -5.44 4.58 -15.14
CA LYS A 61 -6.33 3.41 -15.15
C LYS A 61 -6.36 2.73 -13.79
N ASN A 62 -5.19 2.48 -13.21
CA ASN A 62 -5.05 1.78 -11.94
C ASN A 62 -5.63 2.60 -10.78
N ILE A 63 -5.29 3.89 -10.68
CA ILE A 63 -5.78 4.74 -9.59
C ILE A 63 -7.30 4.96 -9.71
N PHE A 64 -7.85 5.14 -10.91
CA PHE A 64 -9.30 5.23 -11.09
C PHE A 64 -10.03 3.95 -10.72
N ALA A 65 -9.47 2.78 -11.08
CA ALA A 65 -10.04 1.49 -10.68
C ALA A 65 -10.07 1.36 -9.15
N VAL A 66 -8.96 1.66 -8.47
CA VAL A 66 -8.88 1.65 -6.99
C VAL A 66 -9.95 2.56 -6.38
N LEU A 67 -10.13 3.78 -6.90
CA LEU A 67 -11.15 4.72 -6.42
C LEU A 67 -12.59 4.22 -6.61
N LYS A 68 -12.84 3.40 -7.63
CA LYS A 68 -14.14 2.74 -7.86
C LYS A 68 -14.30 1.43 -7.08
N GLY A 69 -13.26 1.00 -6.36
CA GLY A 69 -13.23 -0.28 -5.67
C GLY A 69 -12.94 -1.47 -6.59
N GLU A 70 -12.47 -1.24 -7.81
CA GLU A 70 -12.14 -2.26 -8.79
C GLU A 70 -10.67 -2.68 -8.68
N VAL A 71 -10.39 -3.97 -8.92
CA VAL A 71 -9.02 -4.50 -8.95
C VAL A 71 -8.63 -4.77 -10.40
N THR A 72 -7.59 -4.09 -10.88
CA THR A 72 -7.00 -4.34 -12.20
C THR A 72 -6.19 -5.63 -12.20
N GLU A 73 -5.90 -6.16 -13.40
CA GLU A 73 -4.96 -7.27 -13.58
C GLU A 73 -3.57 -6.92 -13.00
N THR A 74 -3.07 -5.70 -13.25
CA THR A 74 -1.82 -5.20 -12.67
C THR A 74 -1.80 -5.32 -11.14
N LEU A 75 -2.87 -4.91 -10.45
CA LEU A 75 -2.94 -4.99 -8.98
C LEU A 75 -3.06 -6.44 -8.50
N GLN A 76 -3.86 -7.25 -9.19
CA GLN A 76 -4.01 -8.66 -8.85
C GLN A 76 -2.66 -9.41 -8.97
N GLU A 77 -1.96 -9.26 -10.09
CA GLU A 77 -0.65 -9.85 -10.32
C GLU A 77 0.38 -9.38 -9.29
N PHE A 78 0.36 -8.09 -8.95
CA PHE A 78 1.23 -7.53 -7.91
C PHE A 78 1.00 -8.23 -6.56
N LEU A 79 -0.25 -8.33 -6.11
CA LEU A 79 -0.58 -8.97 -4.84
C LEU A 79 -0.20 -10.46 -4.84
N GLU A 80 -0.54 -11.20 -5.89
CA GLU A 80 -0.25 -12.64 -5.99
C GLU A 80 1.25 -12.95 -6.12
N SER A 81 2.04 -12.01 -6.65
CA SER A 81 3.50 -12.15 -6.80
C SER A 81 4.23 -11.99 -5.47
N TYR A 82 3.76 -11.09 -4.60
CA TYR A 82 4.48 -10.70 -3.39
C TYR A 82 3.85 -11.16 -2.07
N LEU A 83 2.61 -11.69 -2.10
CA LEU A 83 1.96 -12.25 -0.92
C LEU A 83 2.00 -13.79 -0.88
N PRO A 84 1.98 -14.39 0.32
CA PRO A 84 1.91 -15.84 0.46
C PRO A 84 0.66 -16.42 -0.23
N LYS A 85 0.84 -17.43 -1.09
CA LYS A 85 -0.27 -18.12 -1.75
C LYS A 85 -1.17 -18.82 -0.72
N ILE A 86 -2.48 -18.56 -0.79
CA ILE A 86 -3.48 -19.29 -0.02
C ILE A 86 -3.74 -20.63 -0.72
N LYS A 87 -3.32 -21.73 -0.09
CA LYS A 87 -3.66 -23.08 -0.59
C LYS A 87 -5.15 -23.34 -0.39
N ARG A 88 -5.80 -24.01 -1.34
CA ARG A 88 -7.20 -24.45 -1.25
C ARG A 88 -7.47 -25.06 0.14
N LYS A 89 -8.53 -24.57 0.82
CA LYS A 89 -8.98 -24.99 2.16
C LYS A 89 -8.12 -24.56 3.36
N LYS A 90 -7.07 -23.75 3.19
CA LYS A 90 -6.30 -23.20 4.32
C LYS A 90 -6.70 -21.76 4.59
N LYS A 91 -6.76 -21.39 5.88
CA LYS A 91 -6.97 -20.00 6.31
C LYS A 91 -5.76 -19.15 5.93
N GLN A 92 -6.02 -17.89 5.59
CA GLN A 92 -4.99 -16.87 5.43
C GLN A 92 -4.17 -16.77 6.71
N LYS A 93 -2.83 -16.75 6.58
CA LYS A 93 -1.88 -16.67 7.72
C LYS A 93 -1.29 -15.28 7.92
N PHE A 94 -1.82 -14.29 7.22
CA PHE A 94 -1.39 -12.90 7.26
C PHE A 94 -2.60 -11.97 7.24
N GLN A 95 -2.40 -10.69 7.52
CA GLN A 95 -3.39 -9.64 7.31
C GLN A 95 -2.95 -8.75 6.15
N LEU A 96 -3.89 -8.31 5.33
CA LEU A 96 -3.65 -7.32 4.27
C LEU A 96 -4.35 -6.02 4.63
N GLY A 97 -3.59 -5.05 5.12
CA GLY A 97 -4.02 -3.68 5.34
C GLY A 97 -4.18 -2.93 4.03
N ILE A 98 -5.30 -2.25 3.86
CA ILE A 98 -5.60 -1.38 2.71
C ILE A 98 -5.94 0.03 3.20
N ALA A 99 -5.72 1.05 2.38
CA ALA A 99 -6.02 2.43 2.79
C ALA A 99 -7.53 2.73 2.76
N ASP A 100 -8.21 2.30 1.69
CA ASP A 100 -9.65 2.45 1.52
C ASP A 100 -10.35 1.09 1.57
N LYS A 101 -11.39 0.96 2.40
CA LYS A 101 -12.16 -0.27 2.53
C LYS A 101 -12.97 -0.64 1.28
N ILE A 102 -13.21 0.32 0.37
CA ILE A 102 -14.05 0.14 -0.81
C ILE A 102 -13.50 -0.94 -1.76
N ILE A 103 -12.18 -1.06 -1.90
CA ILE A 103 -11.54 -2.07 -2.77
C ILE A 103 -11.46 -3.46 -2.14
N GLY A 104 -11.64 -3.56 -0.82
CA GLY A 104 -11.47 -4.79 -0.05
C GLY A 104 -12.29 -5.99 -0.56
N PRO A 105 -13.60 -5.83 -0.88
CA PRO A 105 -14.41 -6.91 -1.44
C PRO A 105 -13.89 -7.44 -2.78
N GLN A 106 -13.49 -6.57 -3.70
CA GLN A 106 -12.96 -6.97 -5.01
C GLN A 106 -11.60 -7.67 -4.89
N ILE A 107 -10.75 -7.23 -3.96
CA ILE A 107 -9.49 -7.95 -3.64
C ILE A 107 -9.84 -9.37 -3.17
N SER A 108 -10.77 -9.51 -2.23
CA SER A 108 -11.18 -10.81 -1.70
C SER A 108 -11.79 -11.71 -2.78
N GLU A 109 -12.57 -11.16 -3.71
CA GLU A 109 -13.18 -11.91 -4.81
C GLU A 109 -12.11 -12.44 -5.78
N LYS A 110 -11.18 -11.59 -6.22
CA LYS A 110 -10.18 -11.96 -7.25
C LYS A 110 -9.03 -12.80 -6.73
N THR A 111 -8.57 -12.53 -5.51
CA THR A 111 -7.34 -13.14 -4.96
C THR A 111 -7.62 -14.14 -3.82
N GLY A 112 -8.81 -14.07 -3.21
CA GLY A 112 -9.12 -14.79 -1.98
C GLY A 112 -8.52 -14.16 -0.72
N TYR A 113 -7.84 -13.00 -0.81
CA TYR A 113 -7.24 -12.33 0.34
C TYR A 113 -8.27 -11.51 1.13
N THR A 114 -8.37 -11.78 2.43
CA THR A 114 -9.15 -10.95 3.34
C THR A 114 -8.34 -9.69 3.69
N THR A 115 -9.00 -8.54 3.60
CA THR A 115 -8.41 -7.23 3.87
C THR A 115 -8.89 -6.66 5.20
N SER A 116 -8.11 -5.75 5.78
CA SER A 116 -8.46 -5.06 7.02
C SER A 116 -8.16 -3.57 6.93
N THR A 117 -8.96 -2.78 7.66
CA THR A 117 -8.76 -1.36 7.90
C THR A 117 -9.02 -1.10 9.37
N ASN A 118 -8.11 -0.41 10.05
CA ASN A 118 -8.29 0.05 11.43
C ASN A 118 -7.46 1.32 11.67
N GLU A 119 -7.52 1.87 12.87
CA GLU A 119 -6.82 3.11 13.22
C GLU A 119 -5.29 2.97 13.16
N THR A 120 -4.73 1.88 13.69
CA THR A 120 -3.29 1.59 13.58
C THR A 120 -2.82 1.55 12.13
N ILE A 121 -3.55 0.85 11.26
CA ILE A 121 -3.25 0.73 9.82
C ILE A 121 -3.26 2.11 9.16
N ARG A 122 -4.21 2.99 9.52
CA ARG A 122 -4.27 4.36 9.00
C ARG A 122 -3.06 5.19 9.43
N GLU A 123 -2.63 5.07 10.67
CA GLU A 123 -1.42 5.76 11.15
C GLU A 123 -0.16 5.22 10.50
N ILE A 124 -0.07 3.91 10.29
CA ILE A 124 1.01 3.31 9.49
C ILE A 124 1.04 3.91 8.09
N PHE A 125 -0.10 4.04 7.40
CA PHE A 125 -0.16 4.68 6.09
C PHE A 125 0.29 6.15 6.13
N ARG A 126 -0.03 6.89 7.20
CA ARG A 126 0.46 8.26 7.40
C ARG A 126 1.98 8.30 7.49
N GLY A 127 2.58 7.37 8.23
CA GLY A 127 4.04 7.22 8.32
C GLY A 127 4.69 6.85 7.00
N ILE A 128 4.11 5.86 6.29
CA ILE A 128 4.57 5.45 4.96
C ILE A 128 4.58 6.66 4.02
N ARG A 129 3.50 7.43 3.98
CA ARG A 129 3.40 8.63 3.14
C ARG A 129 4.42 9.70 3.49
N THR A 130 4.65 9.93 4.79
CA THR A 130 5.60 10.93 5.30
C THR A 130 7.02 10.61 4.86
N HIS A 131 7.39 9.33 4.83
CA HIS A 131 8.77 8.88 4.60
C HIS A 131 8.97 8.08 3.31
N PHE A 132 8.01 8.08 2.39
CA PHE A 132 7.96 7.13 1.27
C PHE A 132 9.24 7.13 0.41
N ASN A 133 9.75 8.32 0.09
CA ASN A 133 10.99 8.53 -0.67
C ASN A 133 12.25 8.02 0.03
N ARG A 134 12.21 7.80 1.35
CA ARG A 134 13.34 7.29 2.13
C ARG A 134 13.43 5.76 2.13
N PHE A 135 12.32 5.05 1.89
CA PHE A 135 12.29 3.59 1.89
C PHE A 135 13.01 2.94 0.70
N SER A 136 13.26 3.69 -0.38
CA SER A 136 14.00 3.18 -1.53
C SER A 136 14.82 4.27 -2.18
N LYS A 137 16.12 4.05 -2.31
CA LYS A 137 17.03 4.94 -3.05
C LYS A 137 16.68 5.10 -4.54
N LYS A 138 15.86 4.18 -5.07
CA LYS A 138 15.39 4.20 -6.47
C LYS A 138 14.20 5.14 -6.68
N ILE A 139 13.57 5.63 -5.61
CA ILE A 139 12.41 6.49 -5.67
C ILE A 139 12.83 7.86 -5.17
N THR A 140 13.05 8.81 -6.07
CA THR A 140 13.38 10.18 -5.65
C THR A 140 12.13 10.97 -5.34
N GLU A 141 12.26 12.01 -4.51
CA GLU A 141 11.15 12.93 -4.22
C GLU A 141 10.69 13.66 -5.49
N SER A 142 11.62 13.95 -6.41
CA SER A 142 11.32 14.57 -7.69
C SER A 142 10.44 13.66 -8.56
N ASP A 143 10.74 12.37 -8.63
CA ASP A 143 9.97 11.41 -9.42
C ASP A 143 8.53 11.28 -8.89
N ILE A 144 8.38 11.24 -7.56
CA ILE A 144 7.06 11.16 -6.92
C ILE A 144 6.25 12.43 -7.24
N LYS A 145 6.85 13.62 -7.08
CA LYS A 145 6.17 14.89 -7.37
C LYS A 145 5.75 14.99 -8.84
N GLN A 146 6.64 14.58 -9.75
CA GLN A 146 6.34 14.57 -11.18
C GLN A 146 5.18 13.62 -11.49
N ALA A 147 5.22 12.38 -10.98
CA ALA A 147 4.14 11.41 -11.16
C ALA A 147 2.80 11.91 -10.60
N GLN A 148 2.82 12.60 -9.45
CA GLN A 148 1.62 13.22 -8.87
C GLN A 148 1.04 14.32 -9.75
N LEU A 149 1.88 15.19 -10.32
CA LEU A 149 1.45 16.24 -11.24
C LEU A 149 0.84 15.64 -12.52
N ASP A 150 1.53 14.70 -13.14
CA ASP A 150 1.07 14.05 -14.37
C ASP A 150 -0.26 13.33 -14.16
N LEU A 151 -0.38 12.60 -13.05
CA LEU A 151 -1.62 11.94 -12.67
C LEU A 151 -2.73 12.96 -12.37
N ALA A 152 -2.46 14.03 -11.63
CA ALA A 152 -3.47 15.05 -11.31
C ALA A 152 -4.01 15.73 -12.58
N HIS A 153 -3.13 16.06 -13.52
CA HIS A 153 -3.53 16.62 -14.81
C HIS A 153 -4.36 15.62 -15.63
N ALA A 154 -3.94 14.35 -15.71
CA ALA A 154 -4.68 13.31 -16.39
C ALA A 154 -6.05 13.05 -15.74
N PHE A 155 -6.09 13.02 -14.41
CA PHE A 155 -7.30 12.81 -13.63
C PHE A 155 -8.31 13.94 -13.83
N SER A 156 -7.87 15.20 -13.77
CA SER A 156 -8.73 16.36 -14.00
C SER A 156 -9.31 16.37 -15.41
N ARG A 157 -8.57 15.94 -16.44
CA ARG A 157 -9.08 15.88 -17.81
C ARG A 157 -10.13 14.80 -18.04
N ASN A 158 -10.11 13.72 -17.27
CA ASN A 158 -10.99 12.56 -17.44
C ASN A 158 -12.19 12.56 -16.48
N LYS A 159 -12.23 13.50 -15.52
CA LYS A 159 -13.35 13.66 -14.58
C LYS A 159 -14.38 14.71 -15.07
N VAL A 160 -14.05 15.46 -16.13
CA VAL A 160 -14.96 16.41 -16.81
C VAL A 160 -15.82 15.66 -17.82
#